data_AF-A0A9E3K5B5-F1
#
_entry.id   AF-A0A9E3K5B5-F1
#
_cell.length_a   1.000
_cell.length_b   1.000
_cell.length_c   1.000
_cell.angle_alpha   90.00
_cell.angle_beta   90.00
_cell.angle_gamma   90.00
#
_symmetry.space_group_name_H-M   'P 1'
#
loop_
_entity.id
_entity.type
_entity.pdbx_description
1 polymer ?
#
loop_
_entity_poly.entity_id
_entity_poly.type
_entity_poly.pdbx_seq_one_letter_code
_entity_poly.pdbx_strand_id
1 'polypeptide(L)'
;MRKLITYALVPGLLTAAGCATVDTGLRNTVVLHYQHVANVHRIDFANPVALPNRAPVHAVLPLDSHGFWAVFLLCGLDVTGANIPSFYFDVDRLRVQFAGRRYGPLQPYTLRLDDTADVNSRFDTQVLANAIAAELQRGPSSQVFRHGFYAHLEYRFAIYVPRALPDYSGDQLSLRYEGGQTMALGNGYPPADIASAGPGGAGIGAYCMP
;
A
#
# COMPACT_ATOMS: atom_id res chain seq x y z
N MET A 1 -54.63 -57.45 -23.94
CA MET A 1 -53.17 -57.23 -24.02
C MET A 1 -52.86 -55.83 -23.52
N ARG A 2 -51.91 -55.73 -22.58
CA ARG A 2 -51.42 -54.51 -21.93
C ARG A 2 -50.77 -53.55 -22.92
N LYS A 3 -50.91 -52.24 -22.69
CA LYS A 3 -49.79 -51.34 -22.32
C LYS A 3 -50.32 -49.94 -21.97
N LEU A 4 -50.41 -49.68 -20.66
CA LEU A 4 -50.38 -48.34 -20.08
C LEU A 4 -48.95 -47.80 -20.21
N ILE A 5 -48.80 -46.57 -20.69
CA ILE A 5 -47.55 -45.81 -20.53
C ILE A 5 -47.87 -44.63 -19.62
N THR A 6 -47.41 -44.80 -18.39
CA THR A 6 -47.44 -43.85 -17.28
C THR A 6 -46.37 -42.79 -17.53
N TYR A 7 -46.75 -41.53 -17.71
CA TYR A 7 -45.80 -40.42 -17.66
C TYR A 7 -45.54 -40.07 -16.20
N ALA A 8 -44.37 -40.45 -15.71
CA ALA A 8 -43.89 -40.10 -14.38
C ALA A 8 -43.59 -38.59 -14.33
N LEU A 9 -44.31 -37.88 -13.47
CA LEU A 9 -43.91 -36.58 -12.95
C LEU A 9 -42.57 -36.77 -12.21
N VAL A 10 -41.53 -36.06 -12.65
CA VAL A 10 -40.27 -35.93 -11.93
C VAL A 10 -40.30 -34.61 -11.17
N PRO A 11 -40.54 -34.60 -9.84
CA PRO A 11 -40.26 -33.43 -9.02
C PRO A 11 -38.82 -33.54 -8.52
N GLY A 12 -37.96 -32.63 -8.95
CA GLY A 12 -36.59 -32.51 -8.44
C GLY A 12 -35.87 -31.39 -9.19
N LEU A 13 -35.22 -30.42 -8.57
CA LEU A 13 -34.83 -30.22 -7.18
C LEU A 13 -35.00 -28.74 -6.84
N LEU A 14 -35.41 -28.46 -5.61
CA LEU A 14 -35.14 -27.20 -4.95
C LEU A 14 -33.62 -26.96 -4.96
N THR A 15 -33.15 -26.03 -5.79
CA THR A 15 -31.87 -25.39 -5.57
C THR A 15 -32.02 -24.53 -4.32
N ALA A 16 -31.66 -25.09 -3.17
CA ALA A 16 -31.32 -24.29 -2.01
C ALA A 16 -30.21 -23.33 -2.44
N ALA A 17 -30.59 -22.07 -2.67
CA ALA A 17 -29.65 -20.97 -2.66
C ALA A 17 -29.10 -20.91 -1.24
N GLY A 18 -28.08 -21.71 -0.96
CA GLY A 18 -27.23 -21.52 0.19
C GLY A 18 -26.66 -20.12 0.04
N CYS A 19 -27.18 -19.18 0.84
CA CYS A 19 -26.46 -17.99 1.23
C CYS A 19 -25.17 -18.47 1.91
N ALA A 20 -24.17 -18.76 1.10
CA ALA A 20 -22.85 -19.15 1.56
C ALA A 20 -22.25 -17.93 2.24
N THR A 21 -22.41 -17.90 3.57
CA THR A 21 -21.39 -17.49 4.53
C THR A 21 -20.47 -16.36 4.06
N VAL A 22 -21.03 -15.16 3.91
CA VAL A 22 -20.23 -13.92 3.84
C VAL A 22 -19.64 -13.57 5.22
N ASP A 23 -20.11 -14.22 6.28
CA ASP A 23 -19.90 -13.77 7.66
C ASP A 23 -18.72 -14.42 8.41
N THR A 24 -18.14 -15.53 7.93
CA THR A 24 -17.01 -16.16 8.64
C THR A 24 -15.65 -15.54 8.32
N GLY A 25 -15.46 -15.01 7.11
CA GLY A 25 -14.21 -14.36 6.70
C GLY A 25 -13.99 -12.99 7.35
N LEU A 26 -15.05 -12.19 7.51
CA LEU A 26 -14.97 -10.86 8.11
C LEU A 26 -14.66 -10.91 9.61
N ARG A 27 -15.15 -11.93 10.33
CA ARG A 27 -14.92 -12.12 11.77
C ARG A 27 -13.44 -12.28 12.16
N ASN A 28 -12.57 -12.61 11.21
CA ASN A 28 -11.14 -12.82 11.43
C ASN A 28 -10.26 -11.86 10.63
N THR A 29 -10.85 -10.80 10.08
CA THR A 29 -10.13 -9.83 9.24
C THR A 29 -9.79 -8.58 10.02
N VAL A 30 -8.53 -8.13 9.93
CA VAL A 30 -8.13 -6.78 10.35
C VAL A 30 -8.42 -5.80 9.22
N VAL A 31 -9.09 -4.69 9.53
CA VAL A 31 -9.41 -3.66 8.52
C VAL A 31 -8.46 -2.47 8.66
N LEU A 32 -7.74 -2.16 7.59
CA LEU A 32 -6.84 -1.01 7.48
C LEU A 32 -7.54 0.08 6.68
N HIS A 33 -7.93 1.18 7.32
CA HIS A 33 -8.48 2.34 6.65
C HIS A 33 -7.34 3.25 6.22
N TYR A 34 -7.25 3.59 4.94
CA TYR A 34 -6.17 4.43 4.42
C TYR A 34 -6.65 5.49 3.45
N GLN A 35 -5.76 6.43 3.14
CA GLN A 35 -5.90 7.39 2.06
C GLN A 35 -4.62 7.44 1.25
N HIS A 36 -4.73 7.44 -0.08
CA HIS A 36 -3.62 7.71 -0.99
C HIS A 36 -3.49 9.23 -1.15
N VAL A 37 -2.44 9.82 -0.59
CA VAL A 37 -2.34 11.29 -0.48
C VAL A 37 -1.49 11.93 -1.57
N ALA A 38 -0.45 11.26 -2.04
CA ALA A 38 0.41 11.82 -3.08
C ALA A 38 1.17 10.76 -3.88
N ASN A 39 1.42 11.05 -5.15
CA ASN A 39 2.50 10.45 -5.94
C ASN A 39 3.66 11.44 -5.98
N VAL A 40 4.84 11.03 -5.51
CA VAL A 40 6.03 11.89 -5.46
C VAL A 40 7.06 11.39 -6.46
N HIS A 41 7.61 12.26 -7.31
CA HIS A 41 8.55 11.88 -8.38
C HIS A 41 10.02 12.17 -8.08
N ARG A 42 10.28 13.01 -7.08
CA ARG A 42 11.61 13.33 -6.59
C ARG A 42 11.55 13.62 -5.10
N ILE A 43 12.58 13.21 -4.39
CA ILE A 43 12.74 13.54 -2.97
C ILE A 43 14.07 14.26 -2.83
N ASP A 44 14.01 15.54 -2.49
CA ASP A 44 15.15 16.34 -2.08
C ASP A 44 15.32 16.17 -0.57
N PHE A 45 16.49 15.74 -0.10
CA PHE A 45 16.72 15.51 1.32
C PHE A 45 17.06 16.81 2.05
N ALA A 46 16.40 17.05 3.19
CA ALA A 46 16.76 18.15 4.08
C ALA A 46 18.21 18.06 4.59
N ASN A 47 18.70 16.84 4.80
CA ASN A 47 20.08 16.56 5.16
C ASN A 47 20.67 15.59 4.12
N PRO A 48 21.76 15.96 3.42
CA PRO A 48 22.37 15.07 2.43
C PRO A 48 22.75 13.71 3.03
N VAL A 49 22.46 12.64 2.29
CA VAL A 49 22.63 11.27 2.77
C VAL A 49 24.06 10.82 2.50
N ALA A 50 24.83 10.60 3.56
CA ALA A 50 26.18 10.05 3.45
C ALA A 50 26.13 8.56 3.05
N LEU A 51 26.83 8.22 1.98
CA LEU A 51 26.98 6.84 1.51
C LEU A 51 28.44 6.39 1.60
N PRO A 52 28.73 5.10 1.86
CA PRO A 52 30.08 4.66 2.23
C PRO A 52 31.20 4.93 1.21
N ASN A 53 30.87 4.98 -0.09
CA ASN A 53 31.87 5.01 -1.17
C ASN A 53 31.56 6.07 -2.26
N ARG A 54 30.85 7.15 -1.92
CA ARG A 54 30.54 8.22 -2.88
C ARG A 54 30.23 9.54 -2.17
N ALA A 55 30.07 10.59 -2.96
CA ALA A 55 29.63 11.90 -2.46
C ALA A 55 28.25 11.79 -1.76
N PRO A 56 27.96 12.67 -0.79
CA PRO A 56 26.63 12.75 -0.18
C PRO A 56 25.56 12.96 -1.25
N VAL A 57 24.45 12.23 -1.11
CA VAL A 57 23.31 12.30 -2.04
C VAL A 57 22.35 13.36 -1.56
N HIS A 58 21.98 14.29 -2.44
CA HIS A 58 21.08 15.40 -2.11
C HIS A 58 19.64 15.11 -2.49
N ALA A 59 19.43 14.30 -3.52
CA ALA A 59 18.11 13.93 -3.98
C ALA A 59 18.09 12.52 -4.54
N VAL A 60 16.89 11.96 -4.59
CA VAL A 60 16.65 10.66 -5.22
C VAL A 60 15.48 10.73 -6.17
N LEU A 61 15.63 10.02 -7.28
CA LEU A 61 14.62 9.89 -8.31
C LEU A 61 14.37 8.41 -8.60
N PRO A 62 13.16 8.03 -9.04
CA PRO A 62 12.90 6.71 -9.57
C PRO A 62 13.78 6.44 -10.80
N LEU A 63 14.19 5.17 -11.00
CA LEU A 63 15.05 4.82 -12.13
C LEU A 63 14.38 5.10 -13.48
N ASP A 64 13.11 4.75 -13.61
CA ASP A 64 12.24 5.17 -14.71
C ASP A 64 11.69 6.55 -14.37
N SER A 65 11.77 7.52 -15.30
CA SER A 65 11.28 8.89 -15.08
C SER A 65 9.78 8.98 -14.77
N HIS A 66 9.03 7.92 -15.04
CA HIS A 66 7.60 7.82 -14.74
C HIS A 66 7.30 7.00 -13.48
N GLY A 67 8.33 6.51 -12.78
CA GLY A 67 8.16 5.94 -11.44
C GLY A 67 7.84 7.03 -10.42
N PHE A 68 7.44 6.61 -9.22
CA PHE A 68 7.09 7.51 -8.11
C PHE A 68 7.05 6.76 -6.77
N TRP A 69 7.01 7.53 -5.68
CA TRP A 69 6.61 7.04 -4.36
C TRP A 69 5.13 7.34 -4.16
N ALA A 70 4.34 6.28 -4.01
CA ALA A 70 2.94 6.38 -3.61
C ALA A 70 2.90 6.57 -2.09
N VAL A 71 2.46 7.74 -1.64
CA VAL A 71 2.42 8.15 -0.23
C VAL A 71 0.99 7.96 0.29
N PHE A 72 0.87 7.28 1.42
CA PHE A 72 -0.39 6.93 2.05
C PHE A 72 -0.44 7.42 3.50
N LEU A 73 -1.65 7.64 4.00
CA LEU A 73 -1.95 7.73 5.42
C LEU A 73 -2.72 6.49 5.86
N LEU A 74 -2.29 5.83 6.94
CA LEU A 74 -3.14 4.92 7.71
C LEU A 74 -4.01 5.75 8.65
N CYS A 75 -5.30 5.77 8.37
CA CYS A 75 -6.28 6.59 9.07
C CYS A 75 -6.91 5.88 10.26
N GLY A 76 -7.03 4.56 10.16
CA GLY A 76 -7.55 3.76 11.25
C GLY A 76 -7.26 2.28 11.05
N LEU A 77 -7.34 1.55 12.16
CA LEU A 77 -7.14 0.12 12.20
C LEU A 77 -8.22 -0.53 13.05
N ASP A 78 -8.96 -1.44 12.47
CA ASP A 78 -9.93 -2.28 13.16
C ASP A 78 -9.33 -3.67 13.42
N VAL A 79 -9.00 -3.93 14.68
CA VAL A 79 -8.51 -5.23 15.19
C VAL A 79 -9.57 -5.85 16.11
N THR A 80 -10.86 -5.64 15.82
CA THR A 80 -11.97 -6.18 16.64
C THR A 80 -12.46 -7.55 16.17
N GLY A 81 -11.84 -8.13 15.14
CA GLY A 81 -12.11 -9.49 14.70
C GLY A 81 -12.06 -10.48 15.87
N ALA A 82 -13.09 -11.32 15.99
CA ALA A 82 -13.39 -12.15 17.16
C ALA A 82 -12.24 -13.07 17.61
N ASN A 83 -11.34 -13.46 16.70
CA ASN A 83 -10.20 -14.34 16.99
C ASN A 83 -8.83 -13.66 16.82
N ILE A 84 -8.77 -12.32 16.80
CA ILE A 84 -7.53 -11.57 16.60
C ILE A 84 -7.09 -10.95 17.94
N PRO A 85 -6.12 -11.56 18.65
CA PRO A 85 -5.63 -11.01 19.92
C PRO A 85 -4.75 -9.78 19.72
N SER A 86 -4.01 -9.75 18.62
CA SER A 86 -3.15 -8.63 18.22
C SER A 86 -2.87 -8.66 16.71
N PHE A 87 -2.45 -7.52 16.19
CA PHE A 87 -2.00 -7.34 14.83
C PHE A 87 -0.62 -6.66 14.83
N TYR A 88 0.34 -7.27 14.14
CA TYR A 88 1.64 -6.65 13.90
C TYR A 88 1.59 -5.90 12.58
N PHE A 89 1.52 -4.57 12.66
CA PHE A 89 1.65 -3.66 11.54
C PHE A 89 3.13 -3.49 11.18
N ASP A 90 3.43 -3.56 9.89
CA ASP A 90 4.74 -3.43 9.29
C ASP A 90 4.58 -2.85 7.88
N VAL A 91 5.16 -1.67 7.65
CA VAL A 91 5.08 -0.97 6.35
C VAL A 91 5.67 -1.82 5.23
N ASP A 92 6.69 -2.63 5.51
CA ASP A 92 7.33 -3.48 4.50
C ASP A 92 6.45 -4.64 4.04
N ARG A 93 5.28 -4.84 4.67
CA ARG A 93 4.23 -5.79 4.23
C ARG A 93 3.16 -5.14 3.38
N LEU A 94 3.12 -3.82 3.27
CA LEU A 94 2.17 -3.13 2.41
C LEU A 94 2.61 -3.20 0.95
N ARG A 95 1.63 -3.43 0.07
CA ARG A 95 1.82 -3.47 -1.37
C ARG A 95 0.82 -2.56 -2.04
N VAL A 96 1.28 -1.76 -2.99
CA VAL A 96 0.40 -1.20 -4.02
C VAL A 96 0.03 -2.32 -4.98
N GLN A 97 -1.25 -2.52 -5.22
CA GLN A 97 -1.79 -3.45 -6.20
C GLN A 97 -2.38 -2.68 -7.39
N PHE A 98 -1.84 -2.92 -8.59
CA PHE A 98 -2.31 -2.30 -9.83
C PHE A 98 -2.16 -3.27 -10.99
N ALA A 99 -3.19 -3.44 -11.81
CA ALA A 99 -3.19 -4.33 -12.98
C ALA A 99 -2.60 -5.74 -12.72
N GLY A 100 -2.92 -6.33 -11.56
CA GLY A 100 -2.41 -7.66 -11.14
C GLY A 100 -0.97 -7.67 -10.63
N ARG A 101 -0.25 -6.55 -10.70
CA ARG A 101 1.11 -6.38 -10.15
C ARG A 101 1.07 -5.88 -8.72
N ARG A 102 2.16 -6.11 -8.00
CA ARG A 102 2.39 -5.63 -6.64
C ARG A 102 3.72 -4.91 -6.54
N TYR A 103 3.71 -3.78 -5.87
CA TYR A 103 4.88 -2.95 -5.61
C TYR A 103 5.04 -2.76 -4.11
N GLY A 104 6.28 -2.66 -3.62
CA GLY A 104 6.59 -2.77 -2.19
C GLY A 104 7.81 -1.94 -1.78
N PRO A 105 8.65 -2.44 -0.86
CA PRO A 105 9.79 -1.69 -0.36
C PRO A 105 10.82 -1.43 -1.46
N LEU A 106 11.64 -0.39 -1.25
CA LEU A 106 12.73 -0.01 -2.14
C LEU A 106 13.66 -1.19 -2.42
N GLN A 107 14.01 -1.39 -3.70
CA GLN A 107 14.90 -2.47 -4.12
C GLN A 107 16.27 -1.90 -4.58
N PRO A 108 17.34 -2.70 -4.51
CA PRO A 108 18.62 -2.34 -5.10
C PRO A 108 18.51 -2.06 -6.60
N TYR A 109 19.29 -1.10 -7.11
CA TYR A 109 19.36 -0.75 -8.54
C TYR A 109 18.04 -0.29 -9.14
N THR A 110 17.21 0.36 -8.33
CA THR A 110 15.92 0.89 -8.79
C THR A 110 15.77 2.38 -8.56
N LEU A 111 16.77 3.04 -7.98
CA LEU A 111 16.78 4.46 -7.64
C LEU A 111 17.96 5.14 -8.30
N ARG A 112 17.73 6.31 -8.90
CA ARG A 112 18.79 7.22 -9.34
C ARG A 112 19.16 8.19 -8.23
N LEU A 113 20.45 8.48 -8.14
CA LEU A 113 21.01 9.40 -7.14
C LEU A 113 21.27 10.75 -7.81
N ASP A 114 20.61 11.78 -7.30
CA ASP A 114 20.57 13.10 -7.91
C ASP A 114 20.16 13.04 -9.40
N ASP A 115 20.47 14.08 -10.18
CA ASP A 115 20.20 14.09 -11.62
C ASP A 115 21.28 13.34 -12.43
N THR A 116 21.98 12.38 -11.81
CA THR A 116 23.09 11.64 -12.42
C THR A 116 22.62 10.31 -13.04
N ALA A 117 23.55 9.58 -13.65
CA ALA A 117 23.34 8.20 -14.10
C ALA A 117 23.58 7.17 -12.98
N ASP A 118 24.03 7.60 -11.80
CA ASP A 118 24.33 6.69 -10.70
C ASP A 118 23.05 6.12 -10.10
N VAL A 119 23.11 4.83 -9.76
CA VAL A 119 22.01 4.11 -9.11
C VAL A 119 22.37 3.63 -7.72
N ASN A 120 21.36 3.40 -6.90
CA ASN A 120 21.55 2.78 -5.58
C ASN A 120 22.08 1.35 -5.73
N SER A 121 23.02 0.97 -4.87
CA SER A 121 23.50 -0.40 -4.74
C SER A 121 22.82 -1.12 -3.58
N ARG A 122 23.12 -2.42 -3.42
CA ARG A 122 22.67 -3.21 -2.26
C ARG A 122 23.12 -2.60 -0.92
N PHE A 123 24.30 -1.98 -0.87
CA PHE A 123 24.84 -1.36 0.34
C PHE A 123 24.18 -0.01 0.67
N ASP A 124 23.75 0.73 -0.37
CA ASP A 124 23.12 2.04 -0.18
C ASP A 124 21.64 1.93 0.15
N THR A 125 20.98 0.84 -0.29
CA THR A 125 19.52 0.71 -0.31
C THR A 125 18.87 0.95 1.05
N GLN A 126 19.40 0.35 2.12
CA GLN A 126 18.81 0.52 3.45
C GLN A 126 18.97 1.95 3.97
N VAL A 127 20.14 2.56 3.76
CA VAL A 127 20.43 3.93 4.20
C VAL A 127 19.51 4.92 3.47
N LEU A 128 19.34 4.75 2.15
CA LEU A 128 18.44 5.55 1.34
C LEU A 128 16.98 5.31 1.70
N ALA A 129 16.56 4.07 1.94
CA ALA A 129 15.20 3.76 2.38
C ALA A 129 14.87 4.45 3.72
N ASN A 130 15.81 4.45 4.67
CA ASN A 130 15.66 5.14 5.95
C ASN A 130 15.59 6.67 5.77
N ALA A 131 16.41 7.24 4.88
CA ALA A 131 16.38 8.68 4.60
C ALA A 131 15.06 9.10 3.91
N ILE A 132 14.60 8.32 2.92
CA ILE A 132 13.29 8.49 2.29
C ILE A 132 12.18 8.39 3.33
N ALA A 133 12.30 7.43 4.26
CA ALA A 133 11.35 7.30 5.35
C ALA A 133 11.35 8.53 6.26
N ALA A 134 12.52 9.06 6.62
CA ALA A 134 12.61 10.28 7.43
C ALA A 134 11.97 11.51 6.75
N GLU A 135 12.06 11.61 5.43
CA GLU A 135 11.50 12.73 4.67
C GLU A 135 9.98 12.57 4.43
N LEU A 136 9.56 11.38 3.98
CA LEU A 136 8.19 11.12 3.52
C LEU A 136 7.28 10.45 4.55
N GLN A 137 7.82 9.80 5.58
CA GLN A 137 7.03 9.03 6.53
C GLN A 137 6.89 9.80 7.84
N ARG A 138 5.75 9.61 8.49
CA ARG A 138 5.42 10.22 9.78
C ARG A 138 4.58 9.20 10.53
N GLY A 139 5.26 8.28 11.19
CA GLY A 139 4.67 7.12 11.83
C GLY A 139 5.72 6.04 12.08
N PRO A 140 5.39 5.03 12.90
CA PRO A 140 6.28 3.90 13.10
C PRO A 140 6.34 3.03 11.84
N SER A 141 7.53 2.53 11.50
CA SER A 141 7.68 1.52 10.45
C SER A 141 7.02 0.19 10.82
N SER A 142 6.92 -0.11 12.12
CA SER A 142 6.16 -1.23 12.64
C SER A 142 5.58 -0.96 14.04
N GLN A 143 4.43 -1.55 14.34
CA GLN A 143 3.78 -1.44 15.64
C GLN A 143 2.89 -2.65 15.91
N VAL A 144 2.84 -3.11 17.17
CA VAL A 144 1.86 -4.10 17.60
C VAL A 144 0.61 -3.39 18.11
N PHE A 145 -0.53 -3.73 17.53
CA PHE A 145 -1.85 -3.33 17.98
C PHE A 145 -2.50 -4.49 18.73
N ARG A 146 -3.08 -4.23 19.89
CA ARG A 146 -3.89 -5.24 20.60
C ARG A 146 -5.28 -5.30 19.96
N HIS A 147 -6.09 -6.25 20.39
CA HIS A 147 -7.50 -6.27 20.03
C HIS A 147 -8.18 -4.93 20.36
N GLY A 148 -8.90 -4.36 19.39
CA GLY A 148 -9.58 -3.07 19.54
C GLY A 148 -9.65 -2.25 18.26
N PHE A 149 -10.34 -1.12 18.33
CA PHE A 149 -10.43 -0.15 17.25
C PHE A 149 -9.51 1.05 17.53
N TYR A 150 -8.67 1.38 16.56
CA TYR A 150 -7.70 2.47 16.63
C TYR A 150 -8.03 3.50 15.55
N ALA A 151 -8.75 4.55 15.94
CA ALA A 151 -9.03 5.69 15.08
C ALA A 151 -7.85 6.68 15.06
N HIS A 152 -7.77 7.50 14.01
CA HIS A 152 -6.87 8.66 13.91
C HIS A 152 -5.38 8.33 14.07
N LEU A 153 -4.92 7.23 13.44
CA LEU A 153 -3.52 6.84 13.53
C LEU A 153 -2.59 7.85 12.84
N GLU A 154 -3.02 8.45 11.73
CA GLU A 154 -2.24 9.41 10.93
C GLU A 154 -0.84 8.88 10.53
N TYR A 155 -0.65 7.56 10.43
CA TYR A 155 0.66 7.01 10.07
C TYR A 155 0.89 7.19 8.58
N ARG A 156 1.81 8.09 8.25
CA ARG A 156 2.25 8.32 6.88
C ARG A 156 3.34 7.34 6.50
N PHE A 157 3.16 6.65 5.38
CA PHE A 157 4.14 5.73 4.81
C PHE A 157 4.19 5.87 3.29
N ALA A 158 5.26 5.38 2.66
CA ALA A 158 5.43 5.45 1.21
C ALA A 158 5.79 4.09 0.64
N ILE A 159 5.23 3.75 -0.52
CA ILE A 159 5.51 2.52 -1.26
C ILE A 159 6.12 2.90 -2.61
N TYR A 160 7.19 2.23 -3.00
CA TYR A 160 7.94 2.59 -4.19
C TYR A 160 7.38 1.89 -5.44
N VAL A 161 6.99 2.69 -6.44
CA VAL A 161 6.53 2.25 -7.76
C VAL A 161 7.62 2.59 -8.78
N PRO A 162 8.45 1.62 -9.21
CA PRO A 162 9.69 1.90 -9.91
C PRO A 162 9.55 2.27 -11.39
N ARG A 163 8.33 2.33 -11.92
CA ARG A 163 8.05 2.50 -13.36
C ARG A 163 6.66 3.04 -13.62
N ALA A 164 6.44 3.51 -14.85
CA ALA A 164 5.11 3.87 -15.33
C ALA A 164 4.08 2.77 -15.02
N LEU A 165 2.90 3.19 -14.57
CA LEU A 165 1.71 2.35 -14.51
C LEU A 165 0.87 2.63 -15.78
N PRO A 166 0.82 1.71 -16.75
CA PRO A 166 0.01 1.89 -17.94
C PRO A 166 -1.45 2.12 -17.56
N ASP A 167 -2.11 3.08 -18.21
CA ASP A 167 -3.52 3.41 -18.00
C ASP A 167 -3.87 3.90 -16.58
N TYR A 168 -2.87 4.27 -15.78
CA TYR A 168 -3.11 4.90 -14.48
C TYR A 168 -3.53 6.36 -14.68
N SER A 169 -4.79 6.64 -14.37
CA SER A 169 -5.47 7.94 -14.49
C SER A 169 -5.13 8.95 -13.38
N GLY A 170 -4.29 8.56 -12.41
CA GLY A 170 -4.05 9.36 -11.21
C GLY A 170 -5.06 9.12 -10.08
N ASP A 171 -5.89 8.07 -10.18
CA ASP A 171 -6.86 7.71 -9.13
C ASP A 171 -6.20 7.09 -7.89
N GLN A 172 -6.98 6.78 -6.85
CA GLN A 172 -6.47 6.08 -5.68
C GLN A 172 -5.87 4.71 -6.05
N LEU A 173 -4.63 4.47 -5.65
CA LEU A 173 -3.99 3.15 -5.77
C LEU A 173 -4.45 2.23 -4.65
N SER A 174 -4.78 0.98 -4.99
CA SER A 174 -5.24 -0.01 -4.02
C SER A 174 -4.07 -0.54 -3.20
N LEU A 175 -4.25 -0.60 -1.88
CA LEU A 175 -3.32 -1.28 -0.97
C LEU A 175 -3.70 -2.72 -0.72
N ARG A 176 -2.69 -3.54 -0.45
CA ARG A 176 -2.82 -4.88 0.09
C ARG A 176 -1.77 -5.09 1.17
N TYR A 177 -2.14 -5.73 2.26
CA TYR A 177 -1.20 -6.11 3.30
C TYR A 177 -0.82 -7.59 3.16
N GLU A 178 0.47 -7.89 3.19
CA GLU A 178 0.99 -9.25 3.09
C GLU A 178 1.15 -9.90 4.46
N GLY A 179 0.53 -11.07 4.64
CA GLY A 179 0.54 -11.80 5.90
C GLY A 179 -0.67 -11.47 6.77
N GLY A 180 -1.39 -12.51 7.19
CA GLY A 180 -2.64 -12.40 7.94
C GLY A 180 -3.88 -12.21 7.06
N GLN A 181 -5.06 -12.30 7.68
CA GLN A 181 -6.33 -11.95 7.05
C GLN A 181 -6.58 -10.45 7.26
N THR A 182 -6.38 -9.68 6.19
CA THR A 182 -6.48 -8.22 6.22
C THR A 182 -7.30 -7.72 5.05
N MET A 183 -7.95 -6.58 5.26
CA MET A 183 -8.65 -5.83 4.22
C MET A 183 -8.19 -4.37 4.31
N ALA A 184 -7.66 -3.83 3.21
CA ALA A 184 -7.29 -2.43 3.15
C ALA A 184 -8.39 -1.65 2.40
N LEU A 185 -9.00 -0.67 3.07
CA LEU A 185 -10.08 0.15 2.56
C LEU A 185 -9.58 1.58 2.37
N GLY A 186 -9.51 2.01 1.12
CA GLY A 186 -9.23 3.40 0.79
C GLY A 186 -10.51 4.23 0.71
N ASN A 187 -10.42 5.54 0.92
CA ASN A 187 -11.56 6.46 0.83
C ASN A 187 -11.88 6.94 -0.61
N GLY A 188 -11.08 6.54 -1.60
CA GLY A 188 -11.34 6.76 -3.02
C GLY A 188 -10.92 8.12 -3.56
N TYR A 189 -10.38 9.01 -2.71
CA TYR A 189 -9.91 10.31 -3.17
C TYR A 189 -8.63 10.17 -4.00
N PRO A 190 -8.51 10.94 -5.10
CA PRO A 190 -7.29 10.94 -5.90
C PRO A 190 -6.13 11.58 -5.11
N PRO A 191 -4.91 11.01 -5.19
CA PRO A 191 -3.71 11.63 -4.65
C PRO A 191 -3.36 12.93 -5.38
N ALA A 192 -2.60 13.80 -4.71
CA ALA A 192 -1.88 14.87 -5.40
C ALA A 192 -0.71 14.31 -6.22
N ASP A 193 -0.39 14.94 -7.34
CA ASP A 193 0.78 14.60 -8.15
C ASP A 193 1.89 15.63 -7.88
N ILE A 194 3.01 15.18 -7.31
CA ILE A 194 4.05 16.04 -6.75
C ILE A 194 5.38 15.79 -7.46
N ALA A 195 5.85 16.81 -8.17
CA ALA A 195 7.12 16.75 -8.88
C ALA A 195 8.31 16.54 -7.93
N SER A 196 8.36 17.26 -6.82
CA SER A 196 9.36 17.07 -5.77
C SER A 196 8.82 17.32 -4.36
N ALA A 197 9.24 16.50 -3.41
CA ALA A 197 9.04 16.66 -1.98
C ALA A 197 10.38 16.97 -1.27
N GLY A 198 10.33 17.70 -0.15
CA GLY A 198 11.51 18.11 0.61
C GLY A 198 11.77 19.63 0.57
N PRO A 199 12.97 20.11 0.94
CA PRO A 199 13.31 21.53 0.92
C PRO A 199 13.21 22.11 -0.49
N GLY A 200 12.36 23.12 -0.68
CA GLY A 200 12.11 23.75 -1.99
C GLY A 200 11.11 23.02 -2.89
N GLY A 201 10.62 21.84 -2.47
CA GLY A 201 9.53 21.11 -3.11
C GLY A 201 8.14 21.47 -2.55
N ALA A 202 7.10 20.85 -3.10
CA ALA A 202 5.75 20.99 -2.55
C ALA A 202 5.61 20.16 -1.27
N GLY A 203 4.89 20.69 -0.29
CA GLY A 203 4.53 19.93 0.91
C GLY A 203 3.48 18.87 0.61
N ILE A 204 3.53 17.74 1.31
CA ILE A 204 2.50 16.70 1.25
C ILE A 204 1.45 17.04 2.32
N GLY A 205 0.41 17.76 1.92
CA GLY A 205 -0.78 17.97 2.75
C GLY A 205 -1.49 16.63 2.96
N ALA A 206 -1.67 16.22 4.21
CA ALA A 206 -2.22 14.91 4.50
C ALA A 206 -3.09 14.99 5.76
N TYR A 207 -4.38 14.78 5.60
CA TYR A 207 -5.34 14.56 6.68
C TYR A 207 -6.27 13.45 6.22
N CYS A 208 -6.72 12.63 7.17
CA CYS A 208 -7.69 11.58 6.87
C CYS A 208 -9.04 12.22 6.57
N MET A 209 -9.42 12.18 5.30
CA MET A 209 -10.75 12.62 4.87
C MET A 209 -11.81 11.59 5.29
N PRO A 210 -12.99 12.06 5.72
CA PRO A 210 -14.11 11.20 6.08
C PRO A 210 -14.62 10.37 4.89
#